data_AF-A0A2S6AZ67-F1
#
_entry.id   AF-A0A2S6AZ67-F1
#
_cell.length_a   1.000
_cell.length_b   1.000
_cell.length_c   1.000
_cell.angle_alpha   90.00
_cell.angle_beta   90.00
_cell.angle_gamma   90.00
#
_symmetry.space_group_name_H-M   'P 1'
#
loop_
_entity.id
_entity.type
_entity.pdbx_description
1 polymer ?
#
loop_
_entity_poly.entity_id
_entity_poly.type
_entity_poly.pdbx_seq_one_letter_code
_entity_poly.pdbx_strand_id
1 'polypeptide(L)' 'MLAITVDIKAPAAPTALDLAAAADSGTSNSDNLTSVATPLVSGKAEANAVVTLYDGQTLLGSATADSSGNWRITP' A
#
# COMPACT_ATOMS: atom_id res chain seq x y z
N MET A 1 4.15 -38.91 -5.32
CA MET A 1 5.23 -38.02 -5.80
C MET A 1 4.98 -36.63 -5.23
N LEU A 2 5.98 -35.99 -4.63
CA LEU A 2 5.86 -34.63 -4.10
C LEU A 2 6.54 -33.69 -5.09
N ALA A 3 5.83 -32.67 -5.56
CA ALA A 3 6.39 -31.63 -6.41
C ALA A 3 6.86 -30.46 -5.52
N ILE A 4 8.11 -30.05 -5.69
CA ILE A 4 8.64 -28.81 -5.10
C ILE A 4 8.75 -27.79 -6.24
N THR A 5 8.12 -26.64 -6.06
CA THR A 5 8.19 -25.52 -6.99
C THR A 5 8.91 -24.36 -6.30
N VAL A 6 9.92 -23.79 -6.97
CA VAL A 6 10.61 -22.58 -6.51
C VAL A 6 10.04 -21.40 -7.29
N ASP A 7 9.54 -20.40 -6.56
CA ASP A 7 9.13 -19.13 -7.16
C ASP A 7 10.29 -18.14 -7.15
N ILE A 8 10.61 -17.60 -8.33
CA ILE A 8 11.65 -16.59 -8.54
C ILE A 8 11.08 -15.31 -9.17
N LYS A 9 9.77 -15.23 -9.35
CA LYS A 9 9.14 -14.07 -9.97
C LYS A 9 9.02 -12.97 -8.93
N ALA A 10 9.49 -11.78 -9.27
CA ALA A 10 9.28 -10.62 -8.42
C ALA A 10 7.77 -10.28 -8.34
N PRO A 11 7.31 -9.75 -7.19
CA PRO A 11 5.94 -9.28 -7.08
C PRO A 11 5.62 -8.21 -8.13
N ALA A 12 4.37 -8.19 -8.59
CA ALA A 12 3.90 -7.08 -9.42
C ALA A 12 3.96 -5.74 -8.65
N ALA A 13 4.17 -4.64 -9.36
CA ALA A 13 4.16 -3.31 -8.75
C ALA A 13 2.81 -3.02 -8.05
N PRO A 14 2.81 -2.38 -6.86
CA PRO A 14 1.59 -1.95 -6.20
C PRO A 14 0.77 -0.98 -7.08
N THR A 15 -0.55 -1.01 -6.92
CA THR A 15 -1.50 -0.17 -7.65
C THR A 15 -2.55 0.42 -6.71
N ALA A 16 -3.44 1.26 -7.24
CA ALA A 16 -4.56 1.86 -6.49
C ALA A 16 -4.13 2.55 -5.19
N LEU A 17 -2.98 3.23 -5.23
CA LEU A 17 -2.52 4.08 -4.13
C LEU A 17 -3.55 5.19 -3.90
N ASP A 18 -4.03 5.29 -2.67
CA ASP A 18 -5.11 6.23 -2.33
C ASP A 18 -5.06 6.61 -0.85
N LEU A 19 -5.51 7.82 -0.54
CA LEU A 19 -5.82 8.21 0.83
C LEU A 19 -7.15 7.55 1.25
N ALA A 20 -7.21 7.04 2.48
CA ALA A 20 -8.51 6.66 3.02
C ALA A 20 -9.41 7.91 3.08
N ALA A 21 -10.70 7.79 2.78
CA ALA A 21 -11.61 8.94 2.71
C ALA A 21 -11.66 9.81 3.98
N ALA A 22 -11.36 9.25 5.17
CA ALA A 22 -11.27 10.02 6.41
C ALA A 22 -9.94 10.79 6.58
N ALA A 23 -8.91 10.37 5.86
CA ALA A 23 -7.61 11.02 5.79
C ALA A 23 -7.54 12.03 4.64
N ASP A 24 -8.34 11.88 3.58
CA ASP A 24 -8.45 12.85 2.49
C ASP A 24 -9.28 14.07 2.96
N SER A 25 -8.57 15.07 3.49
CA SER A 25 -9.14 16.18 4.28
C SER A 25 -9.02 17.53 3.58
N GLY A 26 -8.80 17.50 2.27
CA GLY A 26 -8.72 18.64 1.39
C GLY A 26 -10.10 19.24 1.12
N THR A 27 -10.37 19.58 -0.13
CA THR A 27 -11.67 20.15 -0.50
C THR A 27 -12.71 19.05 -0.71
N SER A 28 -12.27 17.85 -1.09
CA SER A 28 -13.06 16.63 -1.23
C SER A 28 -12.43 15.51 -0.41
N ASN A 29 -13.16 14.42 -0.22
CA ASN A 29 -12.67 13.17 0.35
C ASN A 29 -12.20 12.17 -0.72
N SER A 30 -11.87 12.69 -1.91
CA SER A 30 -11.45 11.92 -3.08
C SER A 30 -10.52 12.70 -4.01
N ASP A 31 -9.98 13.84 -3.56
CA ASP A 31 -9.05 14.67 -4.34
C ASP A 31 -7.58 14.38 -4.01
N ASN A 32 -7.35 13.47 -3.05
CA ASN A 32 -6.05 13.04 -2.55
C ASN A 32 -5.22 14.18 -1.95
N LEU A 33 -5.88 15.16 -1.35
CA LEU A 33 -5.25 16.26 -0.63
C LEU A 33 -5.53 16.11 0.86
N THR A 34 -4.48 16.17 1.68
CA THR A 34 -4.64 15.99 3.13
C THR A 34 -3.89 17.03 3.95
N SER A 35 -4.52 17.45 5.04
CA SER A 35 -3.92 18.20 6.14
C SER A 35 -3.70 17.32 7.39
N VAL A 36 -4.03 16.03 7.31
CA VAL A 36 -3.82 15.06 8.39
C VAL A 36 -2.35 14.69 8.44
N ALA A 37 -1.71 14.86 9.61
CA ALA A 37 -0.27 14.64 9.77
C ALA A 37 0.14 13.17 9.63
N THR A 38 -0.74 12.23 9.98
CA THR A 38 -0.53 10.78 9.91
C THR A 38 -1.67 10.12 9.13
N PRO A 39 -1.76 10.37 7.81
CA PRO A 39 -2.88 9.89 7.02
C PRO A 39 -2.82 8.37 6.86
N LEU A 40 -3.98 7.73 6.81
CA LEU A 40 -4.07 6.33 6.45
C LEU A 40 -4.02 6.20 4.92
N VAL A 41 -2.92 5.65 4.41
CA VAL A 41 -2.70 5.37 2.99
C VAL A 41 -2.99 3.91 2.71
N SER A 42 -3.58 3.61 1.57
CA SER A 42 -3.92 2.24 1.19
C SER A 42 -3.70 1.99 -0.30
N GLY A 43 -3.75 0.71 -0.68
CA GLY A 43 -3.81 0.33 -2.07
C GLY A 43 -3.88 -1.17 -2.29
N LYS A 44 -3.41 -1.60 -3.45
CA LYS A 44 -3.32 -3.00 -3.88
C LYS A 44 -1.88 -3.41 -4.16
N ALA A 45 -1.57 -4.66 -3.87
CA ALA A 45 -0.34 -5.33 -4.29
C ALA A 45 -0.64 -6.82 -4.50
N GLU A 46 0.36 -7.58 -4.94
CA GLU A 46 0.25 -9.03 -4.92
C GLU A 46 0.00 -9.53 -3.49
N ALA A 47 -0.87 -10.54 -3.34
CA ALA A 47 -1.23 -11.06 -2.04
C ALA A 47 0.01 -11.55 -1.28
N ASN A 48 0.12 -11.18 -0.01
CA ASN A 48 1.27 -11.47 0.86
C ASN A 48 2.59 -10.78 0.44
N ALA A 49 2.60 -9.91 -0.57
CA ALA A 49 3.77 -9.09 -0.88
C ALA A 49 3.99 -8.02 0.19
N VAL A 50 5.24 -7.66 0.42
CA VAL A 50 5.60 -6.52 1.28
C VAL A 50 5.58 -5.24 0.45
N VAL A 51 4.83 -4.25 0.91
CA VAL A 51 4.76 -2.91 0.35
C VAL A 51 5.55 -1.96 1.25
N THR A 52 6.33 -1.09 0.63
CA THR A 52 7.10 -0.04 1.33
C THR A 52 6.68 1.31 0.76
N LEU A 53 6.25 2.22 1.64
CA LEU A 53 5.76 3.55 1.27
C LEU A 53 6.86 4.59 1.49
N TYR A 54 7.06 5.45 0.48
CA TYR A 54 8.05 6.52 0.50
C TYR A 54 7.41 7.87 0.16
N ASP A 55 7.95 8.93 0.74
CA ASP A 55 7.81 10.31 0.26
C ASP A 55 9.15 10.76 -0.33
N GLY A 56 9.24 10.76 -1.67
CA GLY A 56 10.50 10.92 -2.39
C GLY A 56 11.49 9.80 -2.02
N GLN A 57 12.50 10.14 -1.21
CA GLN A 57 13.49 9.20 -0.69
C GLN A 57 13.26 8.82 0.79
N THR A 58 12.34 9.49 1.48
CA THR A 58 12.06 9.25 2.89
C THR A 58 11.17 8.04 3.04
N LEU A 59 11.62 7.03 3.78
CA LEU A 59 10.79 5.88 4.14
C LEU A 59 9.70 6.32 5.13
N LEU A 60 8.44 6.11 4.78
CA LEU A 60 7.29 6.37 5.64
C LEU A 60 6.85 5.13 6.40
N GLY A 61 6.98 3.94 5.82
CA GLY A 61 6.60 2.69 6.49
C GLY A 61 6.51 1.49 5.56
N SER A 62 6.11 0.35 6.11
CA SER A 62 5.92 -0.88 5.35
C SER A 62 4.77 -1.72 5.91
N ALA A 63 4.06 -2.43 5.03
CA ALA A 63 2.99 -3.35 5.38
C ALA A 63 2.97 -4.55 4.42
N THR A 64 2.56 -5.70 4.91
CA THR A 64 2.26 -6.87 4.06
C THR A 64 0.83 -6.76 3.54
N ALA A 65 0.65 -6.97 2.24
CA ALA A 65 -0.67 -7.06 1.65
C ALA A 65 -1.39 -8.33 2.12
N ASP A 66 -2.68 -8.22 2.40
CA ASP A 66 -3.49 -9.36 2.82
C ASP A 66 -3.68 -10.39 1.68
N SER A 67 -4.43 -11.46 1.96
CA SER A 67 -4.71 -12.52 0.97
C SER A 67 -5.52 -12.04 -0.24
N SER A 68 -6.14 -10.86 -0.15
CA SER A 68 -6.87 -10.20 -1.23
C SER A 68 -6.05 -9.08 -1.89
N GLY A 69 -4.79 -8.92 -1.49
CA GLY A 69 -3.88 -7.90 -2.00
C GLY A 69 -4.07 -6.51 -1.39
N ASN A 70 -4.92 -6.33 -0.36
CA ASN A 70 -5.08 -5.02 0.28
C ASN A 70 -3.93 -4.75 1.24
N TRP A 71 -3.41 -3.53 1.22
CA TRP A 71 -2.45 -3.07 2.21
C TRP A 71 -2.85 -1.70 2.74
N ARG A 72 -2.39 -1.37 3.95
CA ARG A 72 -2.64 -0.09 4.62
C ARG A 72 -1.42 0.31 5.45
N ILE A 73 -1.01 1.57 5.36
CA ILE A 73 0.11 2.14 6.10
C ILE A 73 -0.35 3.47 6.71
N THR A 74 0.01 3.69 7.98
CA THR A 74 -0.05 4.99 8.63
C THR A 74 1.40 5.41 8.88
N PRO A 75 1.90 6.46 8.20
CA PRO A 75 3.25 7.00 8.42
C PRO A 75 3.50 7.46 9.86
#